data_AF-A0A7M3Y901-F1
#
_entry.id   AF-A0A7M3Y901-F1
#
_cell.length_a   1.000
_cell.length_b   1.000
_cell.length_c   1.000
_cell.angle_alpha   90.00
_cell.angle_beta   90.00
_cell.angle_gamma   90.00
#
_symmetry.space_group_name_H-M   'P 1'
#
loop_
_entity.id
_entity.type
_entity.pdbx_description
1 polymer ?
#
loop_
_entity_poly.entity_id
_entity_poly.type
_entity_poly.pdbx_seq_one_letter_code
_entity_poly.pdbx_strand_id
1 'polypeptide(L)'
;MRAILVACLFATVAFLPGFSDAHGIPGAHSEGYIADVLVVDLNCEENHTCVSRPSNIVEYYGADWCEECPAVEDQLRNVTGNSSIILSHRPSSSDDFWLQESKERFLDVYGLWGYPTIAVDGHYILAGPTQSQELNSLLSESESNYSGISNLTLSDGNITLEGNFTNMSIDIWTLHADDNLTYLVTNHTNYSQSNSVDISGDKLVIVLSKPGYIALISGSSMPANDYIPDGGIDSIETETDSISGSTVIIITILLLMISLPATYQLFQVMRTPTPPIEEE
;
A
#
# COMPACT_ATOMS: atom_id res chain seq x y z
N MET A 1 -5.74 24.17 -42.37
CA MET A 1 -4.80 23.59 -41.38
C MET A 1 -5.46 23.24 -40.03
N ARG A 2 -6.38 24.05 -39.48
CA ARG A 2 -6.95 23.82 -38.13
C ARG A 2 -7.97 22.67 -38.02
N ALA A 3 -8.75 22.38 -39.07
CA ALA A 3 -9.77 21.32 -39.03
C ALA A 3 -9.17 19.89 -39.03
N ILE A 4 -7.99 19.70 -39.63
CA ILE A 4 -7.29 18.41 -39.66
C ILE A 4 -6.71 18.09 -38.27
N LEU A 5 -6.22 19.11 -37.56
CA LEU A 5 -5.72 18.98 -36.18
C LEU A 5 -6.81 18.54 -35.20
N VAL A 6 -8.03 19.04 -35.33
CA VAL A 6 -9.16 18.68 -34.46
C VAL A 6 -9.67 17.25 -34.74
N ALA A 7 -9.70 16.84 -36.00
CA ALA A 7 -10.08 15.47 -36.37
C ALA A 7 -9.03 14.42 -35.91
N CYS A 8 -7.74 14.76 -35.96
CA CYS A 8 -6.68 13.92 -35.41
C CYS A 8 -6.76 13.80 -33.88
N LEU A 9 -7.12 14.88 -33.17
CA LEU A 9 -7.29 14.87 -31.71
C LEU A 9 -8.43 13.95 -31.24
N PHE A 10 -9.51 13.85 -32.01
CA PHE A 10 -10.64 12.95 -31.72
C PHE A 10 -10.32 11.48 -32.02
N ALA A 11 -9.54 11.22 -33.08
CA ALA A 11 -9.09 9.87 -33.42
C ALA A 11 -8.08 9.32 -32.38
N THR A 12 -7.26 10.18 -31.77
CA THR A 12 -6.30 9.75 -30.74
C THR A 12 -6.97 9.34 -29.43
N VAL A 13 -8.14 9.88 -29.09
CA VAL A 13 -8.88 9.52 -27.86
C VAL A 13 -9.64 8.19 -28.02
N ALA A 14 -10.09 7.85 -29.23
CA ALA A 14 -10.87 6.64 -29.50
C ALA A 14 -10.04 5.35 -29.67
N PHE A 15 -8.73 5.47 -29.91
CA PHE A 15 -7.83 4.33 -30.15
C PHE A 15 -6.77 4.14 -29.06
N LEU A 16 -6.85 4.87 -27.95
CA LEU A 16 -6.04 4.56 -26.78
C LEU A 16 -6.69 3.37 -26.06
N PRO A 17 -6.04 2.18 -26.02
CA PRO A 17 -6.44 1.18 -25.04
C PRO A 17 -6.32 1.82 -23.66
N GLY A 18 -7.43 1.87 -22.92
CA GLY A 18 -7.38 2.16 -21.50
C GLY A 18 -6.68 1.00 -20.81
N PHE A 19 -5.36 1.08 -20.71
CA PHE A 19 -4.61 0.33 -19.72
C PHE A 19 -4.96 0.97 -18.38
N SER A 20 -5.80 0.30 -17.60
CA SER A 20 -5.87 0.53 -16.16
C SER A 20 -4.61 -0.07 -15.56
N ASP A 21 -3.54 0.73 -15.50
CA ASP A 21 -2.40 0.40 -14.65
C ASP A 21 -2.85 0.45 -13.19
N ALA A 22 -2.61 -0.65 -12.49
CA ALA A 22 -2.89 -0.80 -11.07
C ALA A 22 -2.11 0.21 -10.24
N HIS A 23 -2.68 0.58 -9.09
CA HIS A 23 -2.23 1.63 -8.21
C HIS A 23 -0.91 1.31 -7.50
N GLY A 24 0.18 1.77 -8.09
CA GLY A 24 1.29 2.45 -7.42
C GLY A 24 1.58 3.67 -8.28
N ILE A 25 1.69 4.87 -7.72
CA ILE A 25 1.91 6.09 -8.52
C ILE A 25 3.19 5.86 -9.35
N PRO A 26 3.12 5.66 -10.68
CA PRO A 26 4.30 5.39 -11.47
C PRO A 26 5.17 6.65 -11.47
N GLY A 27 6.33 6.57 -10.82
CA GLY A 27 7.22 7.72 -10.63
C GLY A 27 7.03 8.49 -9.31
N ALA A 28 6.26 8.00 -8.34
CA ALA A 28 6.42 8.48 -6.96
C ALA A 28 7.85 8.15 -6.50
N HIS A 29 8.59 9.18 -6.13
CA HIS A 29 9.91 9.00 -5.55
C HIS A 29 9.73 8.38 -4.17
N SER A 30 10.23 7.14 -3.98
CA SER A 30 10.33 6.56 -2.64
C SER A 30 11.32 7.40 -1.82
N GLU A 31 10.82 8.03 -0.77
CA GLU A 31 11.65 8.82 0.14
C GLU A 31 12.24 7.94 1.24
N GLY A 32 11.45 6.95 1.68
CA GLY A 32 11.81 5.93 2.66
C GLY A 32 12.14 4.57 2.06
N TYR A 33 12.67 3.68 2.90
CA TYR A 33 12.90 2.26 2.64
C TYR A 33 13.23 1.51 3.95
N ILE A 34 13.05 0.19 3.97
CA ILE A 34 13.50 -0.67 5.08
C ILE A 34 14.97 -1.02 4.87
N ALA A 35 15.80 -0.81 5.91
CA ALA A 35 17.24 -1.06 5.86
C ALA A 35 17.66 -2.32 6.62
N ASP A 36 17.04 -2.59 7.77
CA ASP A 36 17.33 -3.77 8.59
C ASP A 36 16.07 -4.24 9.31
N VAL A 37 16.00 -5.55 9.56
CA VAL A 37 14.94 -6.18 10.34
C VAL A 37 15.59 -7.20 11.28
N LEU A 38 15.30 -7.09 12.57
CA LEU A 38 15.68 -8.10 13.56
C LEU A 38 14.42 -8.62 14.26
N VAL A 39 14.43 -9.91 14.56
CA VAL A 39 13.38 -10.58 15.31
C VAL A 39 13.99 -11.07 16.62
N VAL A 40 13.39 -10.67 17.73
CA VAL A 40 13.70 -11.22 19.06
C VAL A 40 12.58 -12.18 19.42
N ASP A 41 12.91 -13.43 19.67
CA ASP A 41 12.00 -14.43 20.20
C ASP A 41 11.95 -14.31 21.73
N LEU A 42 10.82 -13.85 22.27
CA LEU A 42 10.65 -13.62 23.71
C LEU A 42 10.44 -14.93 24.48
N ASN A 43 10.06 -16.01 23.78
CA ASN A 43 9.85 -17.33 24.35
C ASN A 43 11.09 -18.23 24.26
N CYS A 44 12.20 -17.70 23.75
CA CYS A 44 13.43 -18.46 23.54
C CYS A 44 14.15 -18.76 24.86
N GLU A 45 14.64 -19.99 25.00
CA GLU A 45 15.38 -20.43 26.19
C GLU A 45 16.78 -19.81 26.28
N GLU A 46 17.29 -19.59 27.50
CA GLU A 46 18.56 -18.89 27.79
C GLU A 46 19.81 -19.45 27.05
N ASN A 47 19.77 -20.67 26.53
CA ASN A 47 20.89 -21.32 25.85
C ASN A 47 20.86 -21.19 24.32
N HIS A 48 19.87 -20.50 23.76
CA HIS A 48 19.69 -20.35 22.31
C HIS A 48 19.90 -18.91 21.85
N THR A 49 20.23 -18.73 20.56
CA THR A 49 20.26 -17.40 19.94
C THR A 49 18.82 -16.92 19.74
N CYS A 50 18.35 -16.05 20.63
CA CYS A 50 16.98 -15.54 20.60
C CYS A 50 16.79 -14.37 19.62
N VAL A 51 17.85 -13.95 18.93
CA VAL A 51 17.80 -12.87 17.94
C VAL A 51 18.15 -13.43 16.58
N SER A 52 17.29 -13.20 15.60
CA SER A 52 17.50 -13.60 14.21
C SER A 52 17.22 -12.46 13.25
N ARG A 53 17.78 -12.57 12.05
CA ARG A 53 17.49 -11.67 10.93
C ARG A 53 16.74 -12.51 9.88
N PRO A 54 15.49 -12.16 9.55
CA PRO A 54 14.72 -12.90 8.55
C PRO A 54 15.24 -12.58 7.14
N SER A 55 14.97 -13.45 6.17
CA SER A 55 15.21 -13.16 4.75
C SER A 55 14.25 -12.10 4.22
N ASN A 56 13.02 -12.07 4.74
CA ASN A 56 11.97 -11.15 4.32
C ASN A 56 11.07 -10.77 5.50
N ILE A 57 10.52 -9.56 5.45
CA ILE A 57 9.39 -9.11 6.28
C ILE A 57 8.15 -9.07 5.41
N VAL A 58 7.09 -9.72 5.89
CA VAL A 58 5.77 -9.75 5.26
C VAL A 58 4.82 -9.04 6.19
N GLU A 59 4.20 -7.97 5.72
CA GLU A 59 3.29 -7.15 6.51
C GLU A 59 1.90 -7.25 5.89
N TYR A 60 1.03 -7.96 6.58
CA TYR A 60 -0.36 -8.13 6.22
C TYR A 60 -1.22 -7.06 6.89
N TYR A 61 -2.11 -6.46 6.13
CA TYR A 61 -3.06 -5.44 6.58
C TYR A 61 -4.48 -5.93 6.28
N GLY A 62 -5.27 -6.14 7.34
CA GLY A 62 -6.65 -6.59 7.24
C GLY A 62 -7.54 -6.03 8.35
N ALA A 63 -8.79 -6.47 8.36
CA ALA A 63 -9.76 -6.14 9.40
C ALA A 63 -10.73 -7.30 9.64
N ASP A 64 -11.33 -7.38 10.83
CA ASP A 64 -12.32 -8.38 11.22
C ASP A 64 -13.63 -8.31 10.41
N TRP A 65 -14.04 -7.12 9.99
CA TRP A 65 -15.23 -6.88 9.17
C TRP A 65 -14.99 -7.06 7.66
N CYS A 66 -13.75 -7.34 7.25
CA CYS A 66 -13.37 -7.49 5.85
C CYS A 66 -13.69 -8.91 5.35
N GLU A 67 -14.58 -9.02 4.35
CA GLU A 67 -15.10 -10.29 3.85
C GLU A 67 -14.02 -11.14 3.17
N GLU A 68 -13.10 -10.51 2.44
CA GLU A 68 -12.03 -11.16 1.70
C GLU A 68 -10.79 -11.48 2.56
N CYS A 69 -10.68 -10.88 3.75
CA CYS A 69 -9.51 -11.01 4.61
C CYS A 69 -9.23 -12.46 5.06
N PRO A 70 -10.22 -13.27 5.47
CA PRO A 70 -9.99 -14.66 5.85
C PRO A 70 -9.29 -15.49 4.76
N ALA A 71 -9.56 -15.21 3.48
CA ALA A 71 -8.92 -15.95 2.39
C ALA A 71 -7.41 -15.67 2.30
N VAL A 72 -6.96 -14.45 2.62
CA VAL A 72 -5.55 -14.10 2.68
C VAL A 72 -4.91 -14.64 3.97
N GLU A 73 -5.61 -14.56 5.09
CA GLU A 73 -5.16 -15.12 6.37
C GLU A 73 -4.90 -16.63 6.25
N ASP A 74 -5.79 -17.36 5.58
CA ASP A 74 -5.63 -18.78 5.25
C ASP A 74 -4.38 -19.06 4.40
N GLN A 75 -4.04 -18.18 3.47
CA GLN A 75 -2.83 -18.31 2.65
C GLN A 75 -1.57 -18.05 3.48
N LEU A 76 -1.59 -17.04 4.35
CA LEU A 76 -0.46 -16.68 5.22
C LEU A 76 -0.07 -17.81 6.17
N ARG A 77 -1.05 -18.56 6.70
CA ARG A 77 -0.79 -19.75 7.54
C ARG A 77 -0.09 -20.89 6.78
N ASN A 78 -0.22 -20.90 5.46
CA ASN A 78 0.37 -21.91 4.58
C ASN A 78 1.65 -21.42 3.90
N VAL A 79 2.18 -20.24 4.26
CA VAL A 79 3.46 -19.76 3.73
C VAL A 79 4.57 -20.73 4.14
N THR A 80 5.27 -21.24 3.13
CA THR A 80 6.32 -22.25 3.32
C THR A 80 7.68 -21.58 3.28
N GLY A 81 8.46 -21.74 4.35
CA GLY A 81 9.83 -21.20 4.42
C GLY A 81 10.06 -20.47 5.73
N ASN A 82 10.87 -21.07 6.61
CA ASN A 82 11.08 -20.58 7.99
C ASN A 82 11.92 -19.29 8.08
N SER A 83 12.26 -18.66 6.95
CA SER A 83 13.14 -17.49 6.92
C SER A 83 12.38 -16.16 6.88
N SER A 84 11.09 -16.14 6.60
CA SER A 84 10.29 -14.91 6.62
C SER A 84 9.65 -14.67 7.98
N ILE A 85 9.43 -13.40 8.33
CA ILE A 85 8.59 -13.00 9.47
C ILE A 85 7.31 -12.35 8.92
N ILE A 86 6.15 -12.80 9.40
CA ILE A 86 4.84 -12.27 9.01
C ILE A 86 4.30 -11.43 10.17
N LEU A 87 3.89 -10.20 9.90
CA LEU A 87 3.26 -9.29 10.85
C LEU A 87 1.85 -9.00 10.36
N SER A 88 0.86 -9.28 11.19
CA SER A 88 -0.54 -9.00 10.89
C SER A 88 -0.98 -7.74 11.60
N HIS A 89 -1.12 -6.66 10.84
CA HIS A 89 -1.56 -5.34 11.27
C HIS A 89 -3.09 -5.21 11.17
N ARG A 90 -3.69 -4.57 12.18
CA ARG A 90 -5.11 -4.19 12.19
C ARG A 90 -5.25 -2.65 12.18
N PRO A 91 -5.18 -2.02 10.99
CA PRO A 91 -5.25 -0.57 10.79
C PRO A 91 -6.67 0.01 10.74
N SER A 92 -7.73 -0.77 10.97
CA SER A 92 -9.10 -0.25 11.05
C SER A 92 -9.48 0.06 12.49
N SER A 93 -9.98 1.27 12.76
CA SER A 93 -10.47 1.65 14.10
C SER A 93 -11.75 0.94 14.53
N SER A 94 -12.38 0.19 13.61
CA SER A 94 -13.54 -0.64 13.89
C SER A 94 -13.17 -2.09 14.21
N ASP A 95 -11.88 -2.45 14.13
CA ASP A 95 -11.37 -3.78 14.48
C ASP A 95 -11.08 -3.87 15.99
N ASP A 96 -11.40 -5.01 16.60
CA ASP A 96 -11.16 -5.24 18.03
C ASP A 96 -9.68 -5.14 18.45
N PHE A 97 -8.75 -5.38 17.51
CA PHE A 97 -7.30 -5.31 17.72
C PHE A 97 -6.65 -4.09 17.06
N TRP A 98 -7.46 -3.06 16.80
CA TRP A 98 -7.05 -1.76 16.28
C TRP A 98 -5.76 -1.20 16.93
N LEU A 99 -4.81 -0.78 16.10
CA LEU A 99 -3.61 -0.03 16.52
C LEU A 99 -3.39 1.20 15.64
N GLN A 100 -3.27 2.38 16.26
CA GLN A 100 -3.09 3.66 15.56
C GLN A 100 -1.83 3.66 14.69
N GLU A 101 -0.74 3.13 15.21
CA GLU A 101 0.56 3.06 14.53
C GLU A 101 0.52 2.10 13.34
N SER A 102 -0.35 1.07 13.38
CA SER A 102 -0.62 0.21 12.22
C SER A 102 -1.34 0.99 11.11
N LYS A 103 -2.26 1.91 11.43
CA LYS A 103 -2.89 2.79 10.42
C LYS A 103 -1.94 3.80 9.83
N GLU A 104 -1.09 4.41 10.66
CA GLU A 104 -0.08 5.35 10.16
C GLU A 104 0.88 4.64 9.21
N ARG A 105 1.29 3.41 9.53
CA ARG A 105 2.09 2.59 8.63
C ARG A 105 1.34 2.23 7.33
N PHE A 106 0.07 1.86 7.44
CA PHE A 106 -0.78 1.53 6.30
C PHE A 106 -1.00 2.74 5.35
N LEU A 107 -1.48 3.87 5.89
CA LEU A 107 -1.87 5.05 5.11
C LEU A 107 -0.69 5.95 4.76
N ASP A 108 0.15 6.30 5.74
CA ASP A 108 1.13 7.39 5.58
C ASP A 108 2.48 6.87 5.10
N VAL A 109 2.92 5.70 5.60
CA VAL A 109 4.18 5.09 5.17
C VAL A 109 4.04 4.42 3.81
N TYR A 110 3.00 3.61 3.61
CA TYR A 110 2.83 2.84 2.38
C TYR A 110 1.81 3.40 1.38
N GLY A 111 0.96 4.36 1.77
CA GLY A 111 -0.08 4.88 0.86
C GLY A 111 -1.14 3.85 0.50
N LEU A 112 -1.35 2.85 1.34
CA LEU A 112 -2.36 1.82 1.14
C LEU A 112 -3.74 2.37 1.50
N TRP A 113 -4.78 1.77 0.93
CA TRP A 113 -6.13 2.33 1.03
C TRP A 113 -7.24 1.27 0.99
N GLY A 114 -6.90 -0.02 0.88
CA GLY A 114 -7.85 -1.13 0.90
C GLY A 114 -7.30 -2.37 1.59
N TYR A 115 -8.21 -3.24 1.99
CA TYR A 115 -7.94 -4.52 2.62
C TYR A 115 -8.47 -5.65 1.73
N PRO A 116 -7.91 -6.86 1.81
CA PRO A 116 -6.63 -7.17 2.41
C PRO A 116 -5.45 -6.70 1.53
N THR A 117 -4.38 -6.24 2.15
CA THR A 117 -3.12 -5.92 1.45
C THR A 117 -1.94 -6.58 2.13
N ILE A 118 -0.98 -7.07 1.35
CA ILE A 118 0.32 -7.53 1.83
C ILE A 118 1.40 -6.62 1.26
N ALA A 119 2.27 -6.10 2.12
CA ALA A 119 3.53 -5.48 1.74
C ALA A 119 4.69 -6.44 2.04
N VAL A 120 5.62 -6.61 1.10
CA VAL A 120 6.82 -7.45 1.28
C VAL A 120 8.06 -6.57 1.19
N ASP A 121 8.90 -6.63 2.23
CA ASP A 121 10.18 -5.93 2.33
C ASP A 121 10.12 -4.39 2.15
N GLY A 122 8.93 -3.81 2.31
CA GLY A 122 8.68 -2.42 1.95
C GLY A 122 9.01 -2.11 0.49
N HIS A 123 8.84 -3.09 -0.40
CA HIS A 123 9.10 -2.94 -1.83
C HIS A 123 7.92 -3.42 -2.67
N TYR A 124 7.38 -4.60 -2.37
CA TYR A 124 6.29 -5.18 -3.14
C TYR A 124 4.94 -5.01 -2.44
N ILE A 125 3.88 -4.93 -3.24
CA ILE A 125 2.48 -5.02 -2.80
C ILE A 125 1.77 -6.19 -3.49
N LEU A 126 0.99 -6.94 -2.72
CA LEU A 126 -0.02 -7.88 -3.21
C LEU A 126 -1.38 -7.42 -2.67
N ALA A 127 -2.29 -7.05 -3.56
CA ALA A 127 -3.61 -6.54 -3.24
C ALA A 127 -4.67 -7.62 -3.44
N GLY A 128 -5.39 -7.96 -2.37
CA GLY A 128 -6.48 -8.92 -2.39
C GLY A 128 -6.06 -10.40 -2.37
N PRO A 129 -7.05 -11.32 -2.25
CA PRO A 129 -6.80 -12.77 -2.22
C PRO A 129 -6.13 -13.34 -3.48
N THR A 130 -6.42 -12.80 -4.66
CA THR A 130 -5.89 -13.31 -5.94
C THR A 130 -4.39 -13.10 -6.03
N GLN A 131 -3.92 -11.88 -5.80
CA GLN A 131 -2.48 -11.59 -5.87
C GLN A 131 -1.70 -12.26 -4.73
N SER A 132 -2.33 -12.41 -3.56
CA SER A 132 -1.71 -13.05 -2.38
C SER A 132 -1.31 -14.52 -2.63
N GLN A 133 -1.93 -15.20 -3.61
CA GLN A 133 -1.55 -16.57 -4.00
C GLN A 133 -0.12 -16.66 -4.54
N GLU A 134 0.42 -15.56 -5.08
CA GLU A 134 1.79 -15.51 -5.61
C GLU A 134 2.84 -15.24 -4.51
N LEU A 135 2.45 -15.05 -3.25
CA LEU A 135 3.36 -14.71 -2.14
C LEU A 135 4.51 -15.71 -1.97
N ASN A 136 4.24 -17.02 -2.04
CA ASN A 136 5.30 -18.03 -1.90
C ASN A 136 6.31 -17.98 -3.06
N SER A 137 5.85 -17.71 -4.29
CA SER A 137 6.76 -17.51 -5.44
C SER A 137 7.57 -16.24 -5.23
N LEU A 138 6.86 -15.17 -4.84
CA LEU A 138 7.30 -13.97 -4.14
C LEU A 138 8.61 -14.15 -3.38
N LEU A 139 8.45 -14.75 -2.21
CA LEU A 139 9.48 -14.95 -1.20
C LEU A 139 10.61 -15.87 -1.66
N SER A 140 10.34 -16.80 -2.59
CA SER A 140 11.38 -17.70 -3.11
C SER A 140 12.35 -17.01 -4.10
N GLU A 141 11.93 -15.89 -4.67
CA GLU A 141 12.70 -15.14 -5.67
C GLU A 141 13.33 -13.86 -5.10
N SER A 142 12.85 -13.40 -3.94
CA SER A 142 13.32 -12.18 -3.27
C SER A 142 14.10 -12.48 -1.99
N GLU A 143 15.32 -11.97 -1.88
CA GLU A 143 16.06 -11.90 -0.61
C GLU A 143 16.41 -10.46 -0.27
N SER A 144 16.08 -10.02 0.94
CA SER A 144 16.45 -8.69 1.42
C SER A 144 17.83 -8.67 2.05
N ASN A 145 18.61 -7.63 1.73
CA ASN A 145 19.96 -7.42 2.26
C ASN A 145 19.92 -6.61 3.56
N TYR A 146 19.20 -7.11 4.57
CA TYR A 146 19.00 -6.42 5.84
C TYR A 146 20.33 -6.20 6.59
N SER A 147 20.64 -4.94 6.87
CA SER A 147 21.84 -4.56 7.61
C SER A 147 21.73 -3.15 8.20
N GLY A 148 22.34 -2.93 9.37
CA GLY A 148 22.42 -1.62 10.00
C GLY A 148 22.51 -1.70 11.52
N ILE A 149 21.83 -2.68 12.13
CA ILE A 149 21.93 -2.99 13.56
C ILE A 149 23.00 -4.07 13.74
N SER A 150 24.05 -3.73 14.48
CA SER A 150 25.18 -4.61 14.76
C SER A 150 25.00 -5.40 16.05
N ASN A 151 24.29 -4.84 17.03
CA ASN A 151 24.10 -5.48 18.33
C ASN A 151 22.74 -5.09 18.92
N LEU A 152 22.14 -6.01 19.64
CA LEU A 152 20.87 -5.84 20.33
C LEU A 152 20.99 -6.51 21.70
N THR A 153 20.66 -5.78 22.76
CA THR A 153 20.45 -6.38 24.07
C THR A 153 19.09 -5.98 24.63
N LEU A 154 18.41 -6.94 25.24
CA LEU A 154 17.12 -6.76 25.89
C LEU A 154 17.27 -7.18 27.35
N SER A 155 17.01 -6.26 28.29
CA SER A 155 17.09 -6.51 29.72
C SER A 155 15.87 -5.89 30.40
N ASP A 156 15.04 -6.70 31.04
CA ASP A 156 13.87 -6.25 31.82
C ASP A 156 12.97 -5.26 31.05
N GLY A 157 12.65 -5.59 29.79
CA GLY A 157 11.84 -4.73 28.93
C GLY A 157 12.51 -3.46 28.43
N ASN A 158 13.82 -3.28 28.66
CA ASN A 158 14.61 -2.20 28.06
C ASN A 158 15.49 -2.76 26.96
N ILE A 159 15.34 -2.23 25.75
CA ILE A 159 16.15 -2.59 24.60
C ILE A 159 17.29 -1.58 24.41
N THR A 160 18.47 -2.06 24.03
CA THR A 160 19.56 -1.21 23.56
C THR A 160 20.08 -1.74 22.24
N LEU A 161 20.25 -0.83 21.30
CA LEU A 161 20.65 -1.12 19.92
C LEU A 161 21.95 -0.39 19.60
N GLU A 162 22.87 -1.09 18.97
CA GLU A 162 24.10 -0.53 18.42
C GLU A 162 24.09 -0.66 16.90
N GLY A 163 24.54 0.38 16.19
CA GLY A 163 24.53 0.42 14.73
C GLY A 163 24.72 1.85 14.20
N ASN A 164 24.54 2.02 12.90
CA ASN A 164 24.53 3.35 12.28
C ASN A 164 23.08 3.78 11.99
N PHE A 165 22.57 4.70 12.80
CA PHE A 165 21.18 5.17 12.72
C PHE A 165 21.05 6.59 12.18
N THR A 166 22.08 7.12 11.50
CA THR A 166 22.07 8.49 10.99
C THR A 166 20.94 8.67 9.96
N ASN A 167 19.97 9.55 10.25
CA ASN A 167 18.76 9.79 9.45
C ASN A 167 17.85 8.56 9.29
N MET A 168 17.88 7.64 10.24
CA MET A 168 17.03 6.45 10.28
C MET A 168 16.05 6.53 11.45
N SER A 169 14.92 5.85 11.33
CA SER A 169 13.99 5.54 12.42
C SER A 169 14.06 4.07 12.77
N ILE A 170 13.76 3.76 14.03
CA ILE A 170 13.65 2.40 14.53
C ILE A 170 12.28 2.25 15.18
N ASP A 171 11.49 1.36 14.60
CA ASP A 171 10.17 0.97 15.06
C ASP A 171 10.22 -0.46 15.60
N ILE A 172 9.64 -0.69 16.77
CA ILE A 172 9.63 -2.00 17.42
C ILE A 172 8.19 -2.45 17.58
N TRP A 173 7.84 -3.54 16.90
CA TRP A 173 6.51 -4.14 16.94
C TRP A 173 6.49 -5.32 17.89
N THR A 174 5.54 -5.32 18.83
CA THR A 174 5.30 -6.45 19.71
C THR A 174 4.25 -7.34 19.09
N LEU A 175 4.60 -8.61 18.92
CA LEU A 175 3.79 -9.60 18.23
C LEU A 175 3.25 -10.64 19.19
N HIS A 176 1.99 -11.02 19.02
CA HIS A 176 1.39 -12.18 19.68
C HIS A 176 1.10 -13.26 18.65
N ALA A 177 1.45 -14.50 18.95
CA ALA A 177 1.11 -15.64 18.11
C ALA A 177 -0.42 -15.79 18.06
N ASP A 178 -0.97 -15.90 16.86
CA ASP A 178 -2.40 -16.06 16.64
C ASP A 178 -2.64 -17.19 15.65
N ASP A 179 -3.55 -18.10 16.00
CA ASP A 179 -3.83 -19.30 15.21
C ASP A 179 -4.41 -18.97 13.82
N ASN A 180 -5.03 -17.81 13.64
CA ASN A 180 -5.61 -17.36 12.36
C ASN A 180 -4.64 -16.49 11.55
N LEU A 181 -3.81 -15.68 12.21
CA LEU A 181 -3.03 -14.58 11.62
C LEU A 181 -1.51 -14.75 11.66
N THR A 182 -1.02 -15.91 12.11
CA THR A 182 0.39 -16.22 12.40
C THR A 182 0.95 -15.38 13.56
N TYR A 183 1.10 -14.06 13.38
CA TYR A 183 1.52 -13.13 14.42
C TYR A 183 0.78 -11.80 14.31
N LEU A 184 -0.11 -11.53 15.26
CA LEU A 184 -0.84 -10.28 15.39
C LEU A 184 0.04 -9.20 16.03
N VAL A 185 0.06 -8.01 15.45
CA VAL A 185 0.71 -6.82 16.03
C VAL A 185 -0.19 -6.26 17.13
N THR A 186 0.34 -6.19 18.36
CA THR A 186 -0.43 -5.77 19.55
C THR A 186 0.08 -4.48 20.18
N ASN A 187 1.34 -4.13 19.96
CA ASN A 187 1.95 -2.92 20.52
C ASN A 187 3.05 -2.39 19.60
N HIS A 188 3.36 -1.10 19.71
CA HIS A 188 4.41 -0.40 18.99
C HIS A 188 5.26 0.42 19.95
N THR A 189 6.56 0.48 19.68
CA THR A 189 7.48 1.40 20.37
C THR A 189 8.34 2.11 19.36
N ASN A 190 8.29 3.44 19.36
CA ASN A 190 9.25 4.27 18.66
C ASN A 190 10.52 4.41 19.51
N TYR A 191 11.63 3.84 19.05
CA TYR A 191 12.88 3.79 19.81
C TYR A 191 13.50 5.18 20.06
N SER A 192 13.18 6.17 19.22
CA SER A 192 13.64 7.55 19.41
C SER A 192 12.97 8.23 20.60
N GLN A 193 11.80 7.73 21.03
CA GLN A 193 11.00 8.29 22.11
C GLN A 193 11.17 7.48 23.41
N SER A 194 11.23 6.15 23.29
CA SER A 194 11.36 5.24 24.44
C SER A 194 12.16 4.01 24.05
N ASN A 195 13.01 3.54 24.96
CA ASN A 195 13.70 2.26 24.87
C ASN A 195 13.03 1.16 25.71
N SER A 196 11.94 1.48 26.41
CA SER A 196 11.11 0.49 27.10
C SER A 196 10.12 -0.10 26.09
N VAL A 197 10.18 -1.42 25.92
CA VAL A 197 9.36 -2.21 24.99
C VAL A 197 8.44 -3.15 25.76
N ASP A 198 7.30 -3.48 25.16
CA ASP A 198 6.37 -4.46 25.71
C ASP A 198 6.89 -5.88 25.47
N ILE A 199 7.15 -6.61 26.56
CA ILE A 199 7.67 -7.99 26.52
C ILE A 199 6.58 -9.03 26.84
N SER A 200 5.31 -8.63 26.82
CA SER A 200 4.20 -9.56 27.07
C SER A 200 3.80 -10.39 25.84
N GLY A 201 4.30 -10.03 24.66
CA GLY A 201 4.11 -10.79 23.42
C GLY A 201 5.08 -11.97 23.27
N ASP A 202 5.02 -12.61 22.11
CA ASP A 202 5.86 -13.77 21.74
C ASP A 202 7.13 -13.37 20.99
N LYS A 203 7.07 -12.26 20.23
CA LYS A 203 8.21 -11.74 19.47
C LYS A 203 8.26 -10.21 19.48
N LEU A 204 9.46 -9.68 19.36
CA LEU A 204 9.68 -8.29 18.96
C LEU A 204 10.24 -8.26 17.54
N VAL A 205 9.68 -7.41 16.68
CA VAL A 205 10.24 -7.13 15.36
C VAL A 205 10.74 -5.70 15.35
N ILE A 206 12.05 -5.54 15.24
CA ILE A 206 12.75 -4.27 15.16
C ILE A 206 12.97 -3.94 13.69
N VAL A 207 12.39 -2.86 13.22
CA VAL A 207 12.50 -2.38 11.84
C VAL A 207 13.31 -1.10 11.82
N LEU A 208 14.51 -1.15 11.24
CA LEU A 208 15.31 0.03 10.93
C LEU A 208 14.91 0.52 9.53
N SER A 209 14.41 1.75 9.43
CA SER A 209 13.95 2.31 8.17
C SER A 209 14.42 3.75 7.97
N LYS A 210 14.57 4.17 6.72
CA LYS A 210 14.67 5.58 6.40
C LYS A 210 13.24 6.15 6.42
N PRO A 211 12.94 7.18 7.25
CA PRO A 211 11.61 7.77 7.29
C PRO A 211 11.20 8.37 5.95
N GLY A 212 9.90 8.36 5.69
CA GLY A 212 9.29 8.93 4.48
C GLY A 212 8.37 7.92 3.80
N TYR A 213 7.68 8.41 2.77
CA TYR A 213 6.79 7.58 1.96
C TYR A 213 7.59 6.47 1.24
N ILE A 214 7.09 5.25 1.29
CA ILE A 214 7.65 4.07 0.64
C ILE A 214 6.76 3.70 -0.54
N ALA A 215 7.26 3.91 -1.76
CA ALA A 215 6.53 3.57 -2.97
C ALA A 215 6.62 2.06 -3.26
N LEU A 216 5.51 1.35 -3.15
CA LEU A 216 5.43 -0.08 -3.45
C LEU A 216 5.17 -0.33 -4.94
N ILE A 217 5.72 -1.43 -5.45
CA ILE A 217 5.45 -1.94 -6.81
C ILE A 217 4.68 -3.26 -6.74
N SER A 218 3.85 -3.55 -7.74
CA SER A 218 3.12 -4.83 -7.77
C SER A 218 4.09 -6.01 -7.71
N GLY A 219 3.92 -6.88 -6.72
CA GLY A 219 4.62 -8.16 -6.61
C GLY A 219 3.95 -9.27 -7.42
N SER A 220 2.83 -8.97 -8.08
CA SER A 220 2.02 -9.93 -8.83
C SER A 220 1.82 -9.51 -10.28
N SER A 221 1.70 -10.51 -11.14
CA SER A 221 1.26 -10.35 -12.53
C SER A 221 -0.26 -10.49 -12.71
N MET A 222 -0.97 -10.93 -11.66
CA MET A 222 -2.41 -11.15 -11.66
C MET A 222 -3.16 -9.83 -11.42
N PRO A 223 -4.38 -9.68 -11.98
CA PRO A 223 -5.23 -8.54 -11.67
C PRO A 223 -5.75 -8.60 -10.22
N ALA A 224 -5.88 -7.44 -9.57
CA ALA A 224 -6.44 -7.29 -8.22
C ALA A 224 -7.98 -7.20 -8.25
N ASN A 225 -8.65 -8.14 -8.95
CA ASN A 225 -10.10 -8.07 -9.20
C ASN A 225 -10.98 -8.22 -7.94
N ASP A 226 -10.42 -8.79 -6.89
CA ASP A 226 -11.01 -9.11 -5.59
C ASP A 226 -10.43 -8.23 -4.47
N TYR A 227 -9.90 -7.08 -4.86
CA TYR A 227 -9.50 -6.03 -3.95
C TYR A 227 -10.58 -4.97 -3.95
N ILE A 228 -11.33 -4.88 -2.84
CA ILE A 228 -12.30 -3.80 -2.64
C ILE A 228 -11.57 -2.67 -1.91
N PRO A 229 -11.30 -1.57 -2.60
CA PRO A 229 -10.86 -0.40 -1.89
C PRO A 229 -12.06 0.22 -1.20
N ASP A 230 -12.20 -0.01 0.11
CA ASP A 230 -12.79 0.97 1.03
C ASP A 230 -12.64 0.49 2.48
N GLY A 231 -11.51 0.87 3.06
CA GLY A 231 -11.32 1.00 4.50
C GLY A 231 -12.15 2.15 5.07
N GLY A 232 -13.42 1.92 5.36
CA GLY A 232 -14.15 2.67 6.39
C GLY A 232 -14.32 4.18 6.19
N ILE A 233 -14.83 4.62 5.04
CA ILE A 233 -15.64 5.85 5.00
C ILE A 233 -17.11 5.46 5.14
N ASP A 234 -17.72 5.87 6.26
CA ASP A 234 -19.13 5.65 6.55
C ASP A 234 -20.01 5.96 5.33
N SER A 235 -20.82 4.96 4.96
CA SER A 235 -22.17 5.08 4.37
C SER A 235 -22.49 6.41 3.66
N ILE A 236 -21.91 6.62 2.48
CA ILE A 236 -22.73 7.20 1.41
C ILE A 236 -23.33 5.98 0.73
N GLU A 237 -24.64 5.77 0.91
CA GLU A 237 -25.44 4.94 0.02
C GLU A 237 -25.27 5.47 -1.41
N THR A 238 -24.18 5.12 -2.07
CA THR A 238 -24.17 5.00 -3.50
C THR A 238 -24.65 3.58 -3.75
N GLU A 239 -25.96 3.43 -4.00
CA GLU A 239 -26.41 2.35 -4.86
C GLU A 239 -25.38 2.24 -5.98
N THR A 240 -24.66 1.12 -6.02
CA THR A 240 -23.80 0.77 -7.13
C THR A 240 -24.69 0.42 -8.31
N ASP A 241 -25.40 1.41 -8.83
CA ASP A 241 -25.82 1.37 -10.21
C ASP A 241 -24.53 1.45 -11.01
N SER A 242 -24.02 0.27 -11.39
CA SER A 242 -23.02 0.16 -12.44
C SER A 242 -23.51 1.00 -13.61
N ILE A 243 -22.90 2.17 -13.82
CA ILE A 243 -23.30 3.06 -14.91
C ILE A 243 -22.97 2.31 -16.19
N SER A 244 -24.00 1.70 -16.79
CA SER A 244 -23.91 1.00 -18.07
C SER A 244 -23.13 1.87 -19.05
N GLY A 245 -22.24 1.27 -19.85
CA GLY A 245 -21.51 2.01 -20.89
C GLY A 245 -22.44 2.79 -21.83
N SER A 246 -23.70 2.36 -21.94
CA SER A 246 -24.77 3.11 -22.63
C SER A 246 -25.11 4.46 -21.96
N THR A 247 -25.15 4.54 -20.63
CA THR A 247 -25.39 5.78 -19.86
C THR A 247 -24.24 6.78 -20.06
N VAL A 248 -22.99 6.30 -20.09
CA VAL A 248 -21.81 7.15 -20.37
C VAL A 248 -21.89 7.73 -21.78
N ILE A 249 -22.25 6.92 -22.78
CA ILE A 249 -22.43 7.38 -24.16
C ILE A 249 -23.55 8.43 -24.25
N ILE A 250 -24.68 8.19 -23.59
CA ILE A 250 -25.81 9.12 -23.59
C ILE A 250 -25.40 10.46 -22.97
N ILE A 251 -24.76 10.46 -21.80
CA ILE A 251 -24.28 11.67 -21.12
C ILE A 251 -23.28 12.42 -22.02
N THR A 252 -22.37 11.70 -22.68
CA THR A 252 -21.39 12.30 -23.60
C THR A 252 -22.06 12.97 -24.80
N ILE A 253 -23.07 12.34 -25.40
CA ILE A 253 -23.86 12.93 -26.50
C ILE A 253 -24.61 14.18 -26.01
N LEU A 254 -25.16 14.13 -24.79
CA LEU A 254 -25.92 15.23 -24.21
C LEU A 254 -25.03 16.46 -23.95
N LEU A 255 -23.82 16.25 -23.43
CA LEU A 255 -22.82 17.31 -23.25
C LEU A 255 -22.33 17.89 -24.59
N LEU A 256 -22.19 17.06 -25.61
CA LEU A 256 -21.88 17.51 -26.97
C LEU A 256 -23.00 18.39 -27.55
N MET A 257 -24.26 18.03 -27.33
CA MET A 257 -25.42 18.81 -27.78
C MET A 257 -25.51 20.16 -27.05
N ILE A 258 -25.22 20.19 -25.74
CA ILE A 258 -25.22 21.43 -24.94
C ILE A 258 -24.08 22.36 -25.36
N SER A 259 -22.92 21.81 -25.75
CA SER A 259 -21.75 22.61 -26.18
C SER A 259 -21.82 23.05 -27.65
N LEU A 260 -22.76 22.52 -28.43
CA LEU A 260 -22.91 22.79 -29.86
C LEU A 260 -23.22 24.28 -30.21
N PRO A 261 -24.09 25.01 -29.47
CA PRO A 261 -24.36 26.41 -29.75
C PRO A 261 -23.14 27.31 -29.50
N ALA A 262 -22.40 27.04 -28.42
CA ALA A 262 -21.20 27.81 -28.06
C ALA A 262 -20.06 27.58 -29.05
N THR A 263 -19.86 26.32 -29.47
CA THR A 263 -18.88 25.99 -30.51
C THR A 263 -19.26 26.59 -31.87
N TYR A 264 -20.55 26.62 -32.20
CA TYR A 264 -21.04 27.28 -33.42
C TYR A 264 -20.82 28.80 -33.40
N GLN A 265 -21.12 29.47 -32.29
CA GLN A 265 -20.86 30.90 -32.10
C GLN A 265 -19.36 31.22 -32.20
N LEU A 266 -18.50 30.42 -31.57
CA LEU A 266 -17.05 30.56 -31.68
C LEU A 266 -16.59 30.43 -33.14
N PHE A 267 -17.19 29.52 -33.90
CA PHE A 267 -16.88 29.34 -35.32
C PHE A 267 -17.32 30.53 -36.18
N GLN A 268 -18.44 31.18 -35.84
CA GLN A 268 -18.89 32.39 -36.51
C GLN A 268 -17.93 33.57 -36.24
N VAL A 269 -17.51 33.76 -34.98
CA VAL A 269 -16.55 34.82 -34.60
C VAL A 269 -15.20 34.62 -35.28
N MET A 270 -14.74 33.38 -35.42
CA MET A 270 -13.51 33.10 -36.17
C MET A 270 -13.62 33.35 -37.68
N ARG A 271 -14.85 33.40 -38.24
CA ARG A 271 -15.11 33.63 -39.66
C ARG A 271 -15.41 35.09 -40.01
N THR A 272 -15.72 35.94 -39.04
CA THR A 272 -15.90 37.37 -39.29
C THR A 272 -14.54 38.02 -39.59
N PRO A 273 -14.35 38.65 -40.77
CA PRO A 273 -13.15 39.42 -41.05
C PRO A 273 -13.06 40.60 -40.08
N THR A 274 -11.86 40.89 -39.59
CA THR A 274 -11.58 42.10 -38.81
C THR A 274 -12.02 43.33 -39.63
N PRO A 275 -12.80 44.28 -39.06
CA PRO A 275 -13.13 45.50 -39.77
C PRO A 275 -11.83 46.29 -40.02
N PRO A 276 -11.72 46.98 -41.17
CA PRO A 276 -10.54 47.78 -41.46
C PRO A 276 -10.43 48.90 -40.42
N ILE A 277 -9.21 49.08 -39.92
CA ILE A 277 -8.83 50.20 -39.07
C ILE A 277 -9.03 51.46 -39.92
N GLU A 278 -9.95 52.36 -39.52
CA GLU A 278 -10.03 53.68 -40.12
C GLU A 278 -8.74 54.45 -39.74
N GLU A 279 -7.91 54.72 -40.76
CA GLU A 279 -6.77 55.63 -40.68
C GLU A 279 -7.30 57.08 -40.70
N GLU A 280 -6.86 57.92 -39.74
CA GLU A 280 -6.91 59.39 -39.88
C GLU A 280 -5.87 59.89 -40.88
#